data_AF-A0A914GBT3-F1
#
_entry.id   AF-A0A914GBT3-F1
#
_cell.length_a   1.000
_cell.length_b   1.000
_cell.length_c   1.000
_cell.angle_alpha   90.00
_cell.angle_beta   90.00
_cell.angle_gamma   90.00
#
_symmetry.space_group_name_H-M   'P 1'
#
loop_
_entity.id
_entity.type
_entity.pdbx_description
1 polymer ?
#
loop_
_entity_poly.entity_id
_entity_poly.type
_entity_poly.pdbx_seq_one_letter_code
_entity_poly.pdbx_strand_id
1 'polypeptide(L)'
;MISDKEFIERFKAANFDVVFSHMYNFCPIGMIHLAKPKSWVWLNSGALMDYVGYYMGVPMPPSYVAPIMADAGDVLTFGQRFKSIIGHTITPYFLKKINLDTENKIFRKHFGEDFPDLLELAK
;
A
#
# COMPACT_ATOMS: atom_id res chain seq x y z
N MET A 1 -13.09 11.41 2.64
CA MET A 1 -12.48 11.84 1.36
C MET A 1 -13.20 11.23 0.17
N ILE A 2 -13.24 9.90 0.01
CA ILE A 2 -13.89 9.25 -1.15
C ILE A 2 -15.40 9.54 -1.25
N SER A 3 -16.08 9.71 -0.11
CA SER A 3 -17.52 10.01 -0.10
C SER A 3 -17.87 11.46 -0.48
N ASP A 4 -16.89 12.36 -0.55
CA ASP A 4 -17.09 13.75 -0.93
C ASP A 4 -17.01 13.91 -2.45
N LYS A 5 -18.19 14.00 -3.09
CA LYS A 5 -18.29 14.06 -4.55
C LYS A 5 -17.75 15.36 -5.12
N GLU A 6 -17.92 16.49 -4.43
CA GLU A 6 -17.45 17.79 -4.90
C GLU A 6 -15.91 17.81 -4.94
N PHE A 7 -15.29 17.29 -3.89
CA PHE A 7 -13.84 17.11 -3.85
C PHE A 7 -13.33 16.23 -5.00
N ILE A 8 -13.99 15.10 -5.25
CA ILE A 8 -13.57 14.17 -6.32
C ILE A 8 -13.64 14.83 -7.69
N GLU A 9 -14.70 15.57 -8.00
CA GLU A 9 -14.84 16.25 -9.29
C GLU A 9 -13.80 17.37 -9.45
N ARG A 10 -13.55 18.16 -8.39
CA ARG A 10 -12.46 19.13 -8.38
C ARG A 10 -11.09 18.46 -8.57
N PHE A 11 -10.87 17.30 -7.95
CA PHE A 11 -9.63 16.56 -8.03
C PHE A 11 -9.38 16.04 -9.45
N LYS A 12 -10.41 15.51 -10.13
CA LYS A 12 -10.33 15.11 -11.54
C LYS A 12 -10.09 16.31 -12.47
N ALA A 13 -10.76 17.44 -12.21
CA ALA A 13 -10.67 18.64 -13.04
C ALA A 13 -9.31 19.35 -12.94
N ALA A 14 -8.53 19.09 -11.89
CA ALA A 14 -7.26 19.75 -11.65
C ALA A 14 -6.15 19.38 -12.65
N ASN A 15 -6.27 18.25 -13.38
CA ASN A 15 -5.34 17.83 -14.44
C ASN A 15 -3.86 17.88 -14.01
N PHE A 16 -3.51 17.16 -12.93
CA PHE A 16 -2.14 17.14 -12.40
C PHE A 16 -1.13 16.52 -13.39
N ASP A 17 0.04 17.14 -13.53
CA ASP A 17 1.15 16.55 -14.29
C ASP A 17 1.83 15.40 -13.52
N VAL A 18 2.02 15.58 -12.20
CA VAL A 18 2.68 14.62 -11.32
C VAL A 18 1.92 14.54 -9.99
N VAL A 19 1.70 13.32 -9.49
CA VAL A 19 1.13 13.10 -8.14
C VAL A 19 2.10 12.31 -7.27
N PHE A 20 2.26 12.74 -6.03
CA PHE A 20 3.04 12.03 -5.03
C PHE A 20 2.12 11.34 -4.03
N SER A 21 2.27 10.03 -3.86
CA SER A 21 1.48 9.24 -2.93
C SER A 21 2.34 8.68 -1.81
N HIS A 22 1.88 8.77 -0.57
CA HIS A 22 2.55 8.10 0.53
C HIS A 22 2.28 6.59 0.49
N MET A 23 3.32 5.80 0.79
CA MET A 23 3.30 4.35 0.67
C MET A 23 2.50 3.56 1.73
N TYR A 24 1.64 4.22 2.51
CA TYR A 24 1.04 3.57 3.68
C TYR A 24 -0.13 2.64 3.33
N ASN A 25 -0.87 2.98 2.27
CA ASN A 25 -2.04 2.26 1.80
C ASN A 25 -2.29 2.52 0.31
N PHE A 26 -3.25 1.79 -0.28
CA PHE A 26 -3.52 1.87 -1.72
C PHE A 26 -4.63 2.86 -2.06
N CYS A 27 -5.35 3.40 -1.07
CA CYS A 27 -6.40 4.39 -1.28
C CYS A 27 -5.98 5.60 -2.15
N PRO A 28 -4.81 6.24 -1.94
CA PRO A 28 -4.38 7.34 -2.82
C PRO A 28 -4.11 6.91 -4.26
N ILE A 29 -3.82 5.63 -4.51
CA ILE A 29 -3.61 5.09 -5.86
C ILE A 29 -4.93 5.01 -6.61
N GLY A 30 -6.00 4.61 -5.93
CA GLY A 30 -7.35 4.68 -6.49
C GLY A 30 -7.73 6.11 -6.87
N MET A 31 -7.33 7.09 -6.05
CA MET A 31 -7.50 8.51 -6.36
C MET A 31 -6.69 8.93 -7.58
N ILE A 32 -5.41 8.55 -7.65
CA ILE A 32 -4.52 8.81 -8.79
C ILE A 32 -5.13 8.25 -10.08
N HIS A 33 -5.67 7.04 -10.04
CA HIS A 33 -6.34 6.43 -11.18
C HIS A 33 -7.54 7.25 -11.67
N LEU A 34 -8.30 7.86 -10.74
CA LEU A 34 -9.41 8.75 -11.10
C LEU A 34 -8.93 10.07 -11.74
N ALA A 35 -7.83 10.65 -11.24
CA ALA A 35 -7.29 11.91 -11.76
C ALA A 35 -6.49 11.75 -13.07
N LYS A 36 -6.03 10.53 -13.39
CA LYS A 36 -5.28 10.21 -14.61
C LYS A 36 -4.12 11.19 -14.90
N PRO A 37 -3.20 11.41 -13.93
CA PRO A 37 -2.06 12.29 -14.16
C PRO A 37 -1.10 11.67 -15.19
N LYS A 38 -0.18 12.49 -15.73
CA LYS A 38 0.85 11.99 -16.68
C LYS A 38 1.83 11.04 -16.01
N SER A 39 2.12 11.26 -14.73
CA SER A 39 3.00 10.40 -13.93
C SER A 39 2.67 10.50 -12.44
N TRP A 40 3.15 9.52 -11.68
CA TRP A 40 3.02 9.53 -10.22
C TRP A 40 4.16 8.77 -9.57
N VAL A 41 4.43 9.07 -8.30
CA VAL A 41 5.57 8.53 -7.55
C VAL A 41 5.13 8.08 -6.16
N TRP A 42 5.57 6.89 -5.77
CA TRP A 42 5.50 6.42 -4.39
C TRP A 42 6.56 7.12 -3.54
N LEU A 43 6.11 7.86 -2.54
CA LEU A 43 6.96 8.43 -1.52
C LEU A 43 6.96 7.53 -0.28
N ASN A 44 8.18 7.17 0.12
CA ASN A 44 8.46 6.56 1.39
C ASN A 44 9.26 7.54 2.27
N SER A 45 8.71 7.90 3.43
CA SER A 45 9.39 8.74 4.43
C SER A 45 10.05 7.96 5.58
N GLY A 46 9.86 6.64 5.64
CA GLY A 46 10.32 5.81 6.75
C GLY A 46 10.70 4.38 6.35
N ALA A 47 10.58 3.44 7.28
CA ALA A 47 10.78 2.03 6.98
C ALA A 47 9.68 1.54 6.03
N LEU A 48 10.10 0.86 4.95
CA LEU A 48 9.18 0.29 3.97
C LEU A 48 8.25 -0.71 4.65
N MET A 49 6.95 -0.51 4.50
CA MET A 49 5.95 -1.41 5.05
C MET A 49 6.06 -2.79 4.38
N ASP A 50 6.14 -3.86 5.17
CA ASP A 50 6.45 -5.22 4.67
C ASP A 50 5.53 -5.68 3.55
N TYR A 51 4.22 -5.45 3.67
CA TYR A 51 3.28 -5.88 2.63
C TYR A 51 3.48 -5.10 1.32
N VAL A 52 3.85 -3.83 1.40
CA VAL A 52 4.10 -2.99 0.23
C VAL A 52 5.40 -3.42 -0.45
N GLY A 53 6.46 -3.62 0.33
CA GLY A 53 7.74 -4.15 -0.17
C GLY A 53 7.58 -5.51 -0.83
N TYR A 54 6.72 -6.38 -0.26
CA TYR A 54 6.41 -7.69 -0.83
C TYR A 54 5.78 -7.58 -2.23
N TYR A 55 4.81 -6.68 -2.41
CA TYR A 55 4.16 -6.49 -3.71
C TYR A 55 5.03 -5.73 -4.73
N MET A 56 5.91 -4.84 -4.27
CA MET A 56 6.90 -4.18 -5.11
C MET A 56 8.10 -5.08 -5.48
N GLY A 57 8.19 -6.30 -4.92
CA GLY A 57 9.29 -7.22 -5.19
C GLY A 57 10.61 -6.84 -4.52
N VAL A 58 10.56 -6.05 -3.45
CA VAL A 58 11.76 -5.66 -2.68
C VAL A 58 12.25 -6.88 -1.88
N PRO A 59 13.55 -7.26 -1.99
CA PRO A 59 14.08 -8.40 -1.27
C PRO A 59 14.16 -8.11 0.24
N MET A 60 13.35 -8.80 1.03
CA MET A 60 13.32 -8.71 2.50
C MET A 60 13.61 -10.09 3.11
N PRO A 61 14.88 -10.52 3.17
CA PRO A 61 15.23 -11.81 3.72
C PRO A 61 14.89 -11.87 5.22
N PRO A 62 13.99 -12.75 5.68
CA PRO A 62 13.49 -12.75 7.05
C PRO A 62 14.57 -13.11 8.08
N SER A 63 15.69 -13.68 7.64
CA SER A 63 16.86 -13.97 8.48
C SER A 63 17.61 -12.72 8.92
N TYR A 64 17.44 -11.59 8.26
CA TYR A 64 18.17 -10.35 8.51
C TYR A 64 17.26 -9.13 8.67
N VAL A 65 16.18 -9.06 7.89
CA VAL A 65 15.20 -7.97 7.93
C VAL A 65 14.01 -8.42 8.77
N ALA A 66 13.84 -7.84 9.95
CA ALA A 66 12.64 -8.06 10.76
C ALA A 66 11.45 -7.28 10.18
N PRO A 67 10.21 -7.79 10.34
CA PRO A 67 9.02 -7.02 10.01
C PRO A 67 9.01 -5.67 10.71
N ILE A 68 8.41 -4.65 10.10
CA ILE A 68 8.40 -3.27 10.63
C ILE A 68 7.77 -3.17 12.03
N MET A 69 6.85 -4.09 12.36
CA MET A 69 6.16 -4.16 13.65
C MET A 69 6.82 -5.14 14.64
N ALA A 70 7.96 -5.73 14.30
CA ALA A 70 8.67 -6.64 15.18
C ALA A 70 9.51 -5.86 16.21
N ASP A 71 9.40 -6.25 17.48
CA ASP A 71 10.28 -5.77 18.54
C ASP A 71 11.66 -6.44 18.42
N ALA A 72 12.46 -5.92 17.50
CA ALA A 72 13.78 -6.41 17.16
C ALA A 72 14.73 -5.24 16.89
N GLY A 73 15.96 -5.34 17.41
CA GLY A 73 17.03 -4.39 17.10
C GLY A 73 17.76 -4.74 15.79
N ASP A 74 18.84 -4.00 15.52
CA ASP A 74 19.63 -4.12 14.29
C ASP A 74 20.27 -5.50 14.06
N VAL A 75 20.48 -6.27 15.14
CA VAL A 75 21.04 -7.62 15.09
C VAL A 75 20.05 -8.61 15.70
N LEU A 76 19.57 -9.54 14.88
CA LEU A 76 18.60 -10.55 15.27
C LEU A 76 19.27 -11.76 15.93
N THR A 77 18.82 -12.09 17.15
CA THR A 77 19.08 -13.39 17.79
C THR A 77 18.42 -14.52 17.00
N PHE A 78 18.87 -15.77 17.21
CA PHE A 78 18.29 -16.94 16.54
C PHE A 78 16.76 -17.03 16.71
N GLY A 79 16.25 -16.80 17.93
CA GLY A 79 14.82 -16.81 18.20
C GLY A 79 14.06 -15.69 17.49
N GLN A 80 14.64 -14.48 17.40
CA GLN A 80 14.05 -13.36 16.66
C GLN A 80 14.02 -13.63 15.14
N ARG A 81 15.02 -14.31 14.59
CA ARG A 81 15.00 -14.74 13.18
C ARG A 81 13.85 -15.69 12.90
N PHE A 82 13.61 -16.65 13.78
CA PHE A 82 12.47 -17.56 13.65
C PHE A 82 11.12 -16.80 13.71
N LYS A 83 10.98 -15.87 14.66
CA LYS A 83 9.81 -14.99 14.74
C LYS A 83 9.64 -14.12 13.48
N SER A 84 10.73 -13.61 12.94
CA SER A 84 10.74 -12.81 11.70
C SER A 84 10.24 -13.61 10.50
N ILE A 85 10.66 -14.87 10.35
CA ILE A 85 10.14 -15.78 9.31
C ILE A 85 8.63 -15.96 9.44
N ILE A 86 8.13 -16.21 10.65
CA ILE A 86 6.70 -16.33 10.90
C ILE A 86 5.98 -15.02 10.55
N GLY A 87 6.51 -13.88 10.98
CA GLY A 87 5.95 -12.55 10.72
C GLY A 87 5.88 -12.23 9.23
N HIS A 88 6.95 -12.43 8.47
CA HIS A 88 6.97 -12.20 7.02
C HIS A 88 6.04 -13.14 6.26
N THR A 89 5.71 -14.31 6.80
CA THR A 89 4.76 -15.24 6.17
C THR A 89 3.31 -14.85 6.46
N ILE A 90 3.02 -14.48 7.71
CA ILE A 90 1.65 -14.28 8.19
C ILE A 90 1.17 -12.84 7.94
N THR A 91 1.99 -11.85 8.29
CA THR A 91 1.61 -10.43 8.32
C THR A 91 1.13 -9.90 6.96
N PRO A 92 1.81 -10.17 5.82
CA PRO A 92 1.35 -9.68 4.52
C PRO A 92 -0.05 -10.19 4.14
N TYR A 93 -0.37 -11.44 4.48
CA TYR A 93 -1.68 -12.02 4.20
C TYR A 93 -2.80 -11.33 5.00
N PHE A 94 -2.58 -11.10 6.29
CA PHE A 94 -3.57 -10.39 7.14
C PHE A 94 -3.72 -8.93 6.74
N LEU A 95 -2.61 -8.22 6.50
CA LEU A 95 -2.65 -6.81 6.09
C LEU A 95 -3.29 -6.63 4.72
N LYS A 96 -3.09 -7.57 3.78
CA LYS A 96 -3.83 -7.57 2.51
C LYS A 96 -5.33 -7.62 2.77
N LYS A 97 -5.78 -8.59 3.55
CA LYS A 97 -7.21 -8.81 3.80
C LYS A 97 -7.87 -7.64 4.53
N ILE A 98 -7.16 -7.03 5.47
CA ILE A 98 -7.71 -5.92 6.27
C ILE A 98 -7.69 -4.63 5.47
N ASN A 99 -6.58 -4.29 4.82
CA ASN A 99 -6.42 -3.00 4.14
C ASN A 99 -6.93 -3.06 2.71
N LEU A 100 -6.29 -3.86 1.85
CA LEU A 100 -6.55 -3.87 0.41
C LEU A 100 -7.99 -4.28 0.09
N ASP A 101 -8.48 -5.39 0.66
CA ASP A 101 -9.84 -5.86 0.36
C ASP A 101 -10.91 -4.87 0.85
N THR A 102 -10.66 -4.19 1.96
CA THR A 102 -11.57 -3.16 2.48
C THR A 102 -11.55 -1.91 1.59
N GLU A 103 -10.36 -1.46 1.18
CA GLU A 103 -10.21 -0.33 0.27
C GLU A 103 -10.86 -0.62 -1.09
N ASN A 104 -10.60 -1.79 -1.68
CA ASN A 104 -11.24 -2.22 -2.93
C ASN A 104 -12.78 -2.20 -2.82
N LYS A 105 -13.34 -2.71 -1.72
CA LYS A 105 -14.80 -2.67 -1.49
C LYS A 105 -15.33 -1.24 -1.40
N ILE A 106 -14.61 -0.33 -0.75
CA ILE A 106 -15.01 1.07 -0.63
C ILE A 106 -15.00 1.75 -2.01
N PHE A 107 -13.96 1.53 -2.81
CA PHE A 107 -13.87 2.09 -4.16
C PHE A 107 -14.96 1.54 -5.07
N ARG A 108 -15.19 0.22 -5.09
CA ARG A 108 -16.26 -0.39 -5.89
C ARG A 108 -17.65 0.11 -5.50
N LYS A 109 -17.88 0.30 -4.19
CA LYS A 109 -19.14 0.87 -3.69
C LYS A 109 -19.41 2.30 -4.19
N HIS A 110 -18.39 3.13 -4.38
CA HIS A 110 -18.56 4.54 -4.76
C HIS A 110 -18.40 4.81 -6.26
N PHE A 111 -17.58 4.02 -6.96
CA PHE A 111 -17.21 4.24 -8.36
C PHE A 111 -17.68 3.13 -9.31
N GLY A 112 -18.33 2.07 -8.80
CA GLY A 112 -18.85 0.94 -9.57
C GLY A 112 -18.02 -0.33 -9.38
N GLU A 113 -18.67 -1.49 -9.56
CA GLU A 113 -18.03 -2.81 -9.41
C GLU A 113 -16.88 -3.04 -10.40
N ASP A 114 -16.88 -2.33 -11.53
CA ASP A 114 -15.84 -2.38 -12.56
C ASP A 114 -14.55 -1.64 -12.17
N PHE A 115 -14.48 -1.04 -10.98
CA PHE A 115 -13.27 -0.35 -10.53
C PHE A 115 -12.12 -1.38 -10.36
N PRO A 116 -10.95 -1.14 -11.00
CA PRO A 116 -9.83 -2.08 -11.00
C PRO A 116 -9.29 -2.30 -9.59
N ASP A 117 -8.64 -3.45 -9.39
CA ASP A 117 -8.03 -3.75 -8.10
C ASP A 117 -6.90 -2.74 -7.82
N LEU A 118 -6.94 -2.12 -6.63
CA LEU A 118 -5.98 -1.11 -6.23
C LEU A 118 -4.53 -1.64 -6.22
N LEU A 119 -4.34 -2.95 -6.03
CA LEU A 119 -3.02 -3.57 -6.12
C LEU A 119 -2.52 -3.69 -7.57
N GLU A 120 -3.42 -3.86 -8.54
CA GLU A 120 -3.05 -3.86 -9.95
C GLU A 120 -2.67 -2.46 -10.42
N LEU A 121 -3.37 -1.44 -9.91
CA LEU A 121 -3.04 -0.04 -10.17
C LEU A 121 -1.70 0.41 -9.57
N ALA A 122 -1.19 -0.33 -8.58
CA ALA A 122 0.03 -0.01 -7.86
C ALA A 122 1.31 -0.53 -8.50
N LYS A 123 1.19 -1.45 -9.46
CA LYS A 123 2.31 -2.04 -10.22
C LYS A 123 2.74 -1.12 -11.35
#